data_AF-A0A9Q3CB83-F1
#
_entry.id   AF-A0A9Q3CB83-F1
#
_cell.length_a   1.000
_cell.length_b   1.000
_cell.length_c   1.000
_cell.angle_alpha   90.00
_cell.angle_beta   90.00
_cell.angle_gamma   90.00
#
_symmetry.space_group_name_H-M   'P 1'
#
loop_
_entity.id
_entity.type
_entity.pdbx_description
1 polymer ?
#
loop_
_entity_poly.entity_id
_entity_poly.type
_entity_poly.pdbx_seq_one_letter_code
_entity_poly.pdbx_strand_id
1 'polypeptide(L)'
;MDSPSHGSFKAAEWVLLYKVYIPFLMLSQQMSLDEHNSPNTQRKMSQSEELENELTKNTFHLISDINIATCWTVSMDETTSFAEHWKKFCLLNQHLFPKQKSKPSNHFADHIPELFQHWGPAQASDTWGYESLTGVFAKMPTNNKICTLINKRNIFTLIKYMN
;
A
#
# COMPACT_ATOMS: atom_id res chain seq x y z
N MET A 1 -2.54 11.40 31.04
CA MET A 1 -1.76 12.23 30.09
C MET A 1 -0.77 11.29 29.46
N ASP A 2 -1.06 10.86 28.25
CA ASP A 2 -0.29 9.83 27.55
C ASP A 2 1.02 10.43 27.01
N SER A 3 2.12 9.80 27.34
CA SER A 3 3.44 10.07 26.76
C SER A 3 3.38 9.76 25.25
N PRO A 4 3.98 10.58 24.37
CA PRO A 4 4.02 10.28 22.94
C PRO A 4 4.81 9.00 22.73
N SER A 5 4.16 7.95 22.23
CA SER A 5 4.84 6.69 21.93
C SER A 5 5.87 6.92 20.83
N HIS A 6 7.09 6.44 21.07
CA HIS A 6 8.18 6.50 20.11
C HIS A 6 7.82 5.80 18.79
N GLY A 7 7.80 6.58 17.70
CA GLY A 7 8.46 6.27 16.42
C GLY A 7 7.96 5.07 15.59
N SER A 8 6.65 4.86 15.44
CA SER A 8 6.17 3.99 14.36
C SER A 8 6.14 4.74 13.03
N PHE A 9 6.62 4.10 11.97
CA PHE A 9 6.51 4.66 10.62
C PHE A 9 5.03 4.80 10.23
N LYS A 10 4.70 5.98 9.69
CA LYS A 10 3.41 6.25 9.05
C LYS A 10 3.30 5.44 7.76
N ALA A 11 2.08 5.17 7.30
CA ALA A 11 1.84 4.41 6.07
C ALA A 11 2.63 4.95 4.86
N ALA A 12 2.68 6.28 4.69
CA ALA A 12 3.46 6.91 3.63
C ALA A 12 4.98 6.67 3.75
N GLU A 13 5.50 6.58 4.98
CA GLU A 13 6.92 6.31 5.24
C GLU A 13 7.26 4.85 4.93
N TRP A 14 6.36 3.91 5.24
CA TRP A 14 6.48 2.51 4.80
C TRP A 14 6.50 2.39 3.27
N VAL A 15 5.59 3.09 2.58
CA VAL A 15 5.57 3.09 1.11
C VAL A 15 6.89 3.64 0.56
N LEU A 16 7.42 4.73 1.12
CA LEU A 16 8.71 5.30 0.71
C LEU A 16 9.88 4.32 0.94
N LEU A 17 9.90 3.64 2.09
CA LEU A 17 10.88 2.60 2.39
C LEU A 17 10.91 1.52 1.32
N TYR A 18 9.75 0.92 1.01
CA TYR A 18 9.67 -0.19 0.07
C TYR A 18 9.85 0.24 -1.39
N LYS A 19 9.39 1.43 -1.79
CA LYS A 19 9.46 1.88 -3.18
C LYS A 19 10.80 2.46 -3.59
N VAL A 20 11.55 3.04 -2.64
CA VAL A 20 12.75 3.83 -2.96
C VAL A 20 13.98 3.25 -2.29
N TYR A 21 13.97 3.18 -0.96
CA TYR A 21 15.18 2.83 -0.21
C TYR A 21 15.57 1.36 -0.36
N ILE A 22 14.61 0.43 -0.31
CA ILE A 22 14.89 -1.00 -0.45
C ILE A 22 15.40 -1.36 -1.86
N PRO A 23 14.77 -0.95 -2.98
CA PRO A 23 15.33 -1.16 -4.31
C PRO A 23 16.73 -0.58 -4.47
N PHE A 24 16.95 0.63 -3.97
CA PHE A 24 18.24 1.29 -4.05
C PHE A 24 19.33 0.48 -3.33
N LEU A 25 19.04 0.01 -2.11
CA LEU A 25 19.97 -0.84 -1.36
C LEU A 25 20.27 -2.13 -2.10
N MET A 26 19.25 -2.84 -2.58
CA MET A 26 19.40 -4.11 -3.32
C MET A 26 20.22 -3.93 -4.60
N LEU A 27 19.93 -2.90 -5.39
CA LEU A 27 20.68 -2.57 -6.60
C LEU A 27 22.13 -2.20 -6.30
N SER A 28 22.36 -1.44 -5.22
CA SER A 28 23.72 -1.08 -4.80
C SER A 28 24.56 -2.30 -4.42
N GLN A 29 23.94 -3.29 -3.79
CA GLN A 29 24.59 -4.55 -3.43
C GLN A 29 24.88 -5.39 -4.68
N GLN A 30 23.93 -5.50 -5.62
CA GLN A 30 24.14 -6.22 -6.87
C GLN A 30 25.25 -5.61 -7.73
N MET A 31 25.27 -4.28 -7.90
CA MET A 31 26.33 -3.59 -8.66
C MET A 31 27.72 -3.81 -8.05
N SER A 32 27.83 -3.85 -6.72
CA SER A 32 29.10 -4.14 -6.03
C SER A 32 29.58 -5.58 -6.25
N LEU A 33 28.68 -6.53 -6.50
CA LEU A 33 29.03 -7.92 -6.82
C LEU A 33 29.48 -8.06 -8.27
N ASP A 34 28.86 -7.32 -9.19
CA ASP A 34 29.19 -7.37 -10.63
C ASP A 34 30.57 -6.78 -10.95
N GLU A 35 31.00 -5.72 -10.24
CA GLU A 35 32.32 -5.10 -10.44
C GLU A 35 33.49 -6.06 -10.14
N HIS A 36 33.27 -7.03 -9.26
CA HIS A 36 34.27 -8.06 -8.92
C HIS A 36 34.24 -9.28 -9.86
N ASN A 37 33.26 -9.38 -10.76
CA ASN A 37 33.10 -10.52 -11.66
C ASN A 37 33.60 -10.20 -13.07
N SER A 38 34.70 -10.83 -13.47
CA SER A 38 35.23 -10.73 -14.84
C SER A 38 34.26 -11.39 -15.85
N PRO A 39 33.93 -10.74 -16.98
CA PRO A 39 32.92 -11.21 -17.93
C PRO A 39 33.25 -12.55 -18.63
N ASN A 40 34.47 -13.09 -18.47
CA ASN A 40 34.90 -14.35 -19.07
C ASN A 40 35.01 -15.54 -18.08
N THR A 41 34.66 -15.35 -16.81
CA THR A 41 34.74 -16.43 -15.82
C THR A 41 33.36 -17.06 -15.63
N GLN A 42 33.14 -18.26 -16.18
CA GLN A 42 32.01 -19.12 -15.79
C GLN A 42 32.21 -19.63 -14.36
N ARG A 43 32.06 -18.74 -13.38
CA ARG A 43 32.05 -19.11 -11.97
C ARG A 43 30.69 -19.70 -11.65
N LYS A 44 30.70 -20.91 -11.06
CA LYS A 44 29.50 -21.46 -10.45
C LYS A 44 29.12 -20.59 -9.26
N MET A 45 27.91 -20.03 -9.30
CA MET A 45 27.37 -19.22 -8.20
C MET A 45 27.38 -20.04 -6.90
N SER A 46 27.87 -19.45 -5.83
CA SER A 46 27.82 -20.08 -4.50
C SER A 46 26.38 -20.15 -4.01
N GLN A 47 26.12 -21.05 -3.07
CA GLN A 47 24.79 -21.22 -2.50
C GLN A 47 24.28 -19.94 -1.80
N SER A 48 25.18 -19.14 -1.21
CA SER A 48 24.82 -17.85 -0.60
C SER A 48 24.41 -16.82 -1.66
N GLU A 49 25.15 -16.72 -2.76
CA GLU A 49 24.82 -15.82 -3.87
C GLU A 49 23.49 -16.20 -4.53
N GLU A 50 23.20 -17.50 -4.64
CA GLU A 50 21.91 -17.99 -5.14
C GLU A 50 20.76 -17.59 -4.21
N LEU A 51 20.92 -17.77 -2.89
CA LEU A 51 19.93 -17.37 -1.90
C LEU A 51 19.67 -15.86 -1.91
N GLU A 52 20.71 -15.05 -2.01
CA GLU A 52 20.62 -13.58 -2.11
C GLU A 52 19.88 -13.15 -3.38
N ASN A 53 20.15 -13.82 -4.50
CA ASN A 53 19.46 -13.56 -5.76
C ASN A 53 17.95 -13.89 -5.65
N GLU A 54 17.60 -15.04 -5.08
CA GLU A 54 16.20 -15.41 -4.86
C GLU A 54 15.49 -14.46 -3.89
N LEU A 55 16.16 -14.01 -2.82
CA LEU A 55 15.63 -12.99 -1.91
C LEU A 55 15.38 -11.66 -2.62
N THR A 56 16.33 -11.25 -3.47
CA THR A 56 16.25 -10.03 -4.26
C THR A 56 15.08 -10.10 -5.25
N LYS A 57 14.96 -11.19 -6.02
CA LYS A 57 13.82 -11.43 -6.93
C LYS A 57 12.49 -11.39 -6.20
N ASN A 58 12.40 -12.09 -5.07
CA ASN A 58 11.18 -12.12 -4.25
C ASN A 58 10.79 -10.71 -3.77
N THR A 59 11.78 -9.91 -3.36
CA THR A 59 11.58 -8.52 -2.95
C THR A 59 11.09 -7.66 -4.11
N PHE A 60 11.64 -7.81 -5.31
CA PHE A 60 11.18 -7.06 -6.49
C PHE A 60 9.74 -7.39 -6.90
N HIS A 61 9.29 -8.63 -6.75
CA HIS A 61 7.87 -8.97 -6.95
C HIS A 61 6.98 -8.22 -5.97
N LEU A 62 7.31 -8.25 -4.67
CA LEU A 62 6.56 -7.51 -3.65
C LEU A 62 6.53 -6.00 -3.92
N ILE A 63 7.65 -5.41 -4.36
CA ILE A 63 7.73 -3.98 -4.66
C ILE A 63 6.89 -3.63 -5.90
N SER A 64 6.84 -4.51 -6.89
CA SER A 64 5.99 -4.36 -8.07
C SER A 64 4.51 -4.34 -7.69
N ASP A 65 4.09 -5.25 -6.81
CA ASP A 65 2.72 -5.27 -6.26
C ASP A 65 2.39 -4.00 -5.46
N ILE A 66 3.30 -3.56 -4.57
CA ILE A 66 3.14 -2.31 -3.82
C ILE A 66 3.03 -1.11 -4.76
N ASN A 67 3.81 -1.09 -5.84
CA ASN A 67 3.74 -0.03 -6.84
C ASN A 67 2.36 0.06 -7.47
N ILE A 68 1.83 -1.07 -7.95
CA ILE A 68 0.51 -1.13 -8.57
C ILE A 68 -0.59 -0.80 -7.56
N ALA A 69 -0.54 -1.36 -6.35
CA ALA A 69 -1.57 -1.16 -5.34
C ALA A 69 -1.68 0.26 -4.78
N THR A 70 -0.64 1.07 -4.97
CA THR A 70 -0.63 2.47 -4.53
C THR A 70 -0.77 3.45 -5.69
N CYS A 71 -1.05 2.97 -6.91
CA CYS A 71 -1.39 3.82 -8.03
C CYS A 71 -2.77 4.47 -7.84
N TRP A 72 -2.94 5.67 -8.41
CA TRP A 72 -4.21 6.41 -8.42
C TRP A 72 -5.20 5.93 -9.49
N THR A 73 -4.69 5.15 -10.45
CA THR A 73 -5.43 4.51 -11.54
C THR A 73 -4.86 3.12 -11.72
N VAL A 74 -5.69 2.14 -12.04
CA VAL A 74 -5.23 0.78 -12.35
C VAL A 74 -5.93 0.28 -13.61
N SER A 75 -5.15 -0.25 -14.54
CA SER A 75 -5.61 -0.89 -15.75
C SER A 75 -5.81 -2.39 -15.55
N MET A 76 -6.47 -3.06 -16.50
CA MET A 76 -6.61 -4.53 -16.48
C MET A 76 -5.25 -5.24 -16.61
N ASP A 77 -4.31 -4.65 -17.36
CA ASP A 77 -2.97 -5.19 -17.51
C ASP A 77 -2.19 -5.08 -16.20
N GLU A 78 -2.27 -3.94 -15.50
CA GLU A 78 -1.68 -3.77 -14.17
C GLU A 78 -2.33 -4.70 -13.13
N THR A 79 -3.64 -4.89 -13.21
CA THR A 79 -4.36 -5.83 -12.34
C THR A 79 -3.87 -7.27 -12.53
N THR A 80 -3.66 -7.67 -13.79
CA THR A 80 -3.11 -8.99 -14.13
C THR A 80 -1.65 -9.10 -13.68
N SER A 81 -0.86 -8.06 -13.91
CA SER A 81 0.54 -7.97 -13.47
C SER A 81 0.68 -8.10 -11.96
N PHE A 82 -0.20 -7.45 -11.19
CA PHE A 82 -0.27 -7.62 -9.73
C PHE A 82 -0.51 -9.10 -9.37
N ALA A 83 -1.53 -9.74 -9.97
CA ALA A 83 -1.82 -11.14 -9.67
C ALA A 83 -0.63 -12.07 -9.97
N GLU A 84 0.10 -11.81 -11.05
CA GLU A 84 1.30 -12.56 -11.42
C GLU A 84 2.47 -12.35 -10.46
N HIS A 85 2.77 -11.09 -10.13
CA HIS A 85 3.85 -10.75 -9.20
C HIS A 85 3.55 -11.28 -7.80
N TRP A 86 2.32 -11.12 -7.32
CA TRP A 86 1.90 -11.61 -6.02
C TRP A 86 2.01 -13.13 -5.91
N LYS A 87 1.60 -13.86 -6.96
CA LYS A 87 1.76 -15.32 -7.02
C LYS A 87 3.23 -15.73 -6.97
N LYS A 88 4.10 -15.08 -7.73
CA LYS A 88 5.54 -15.36 -7.73
C LYS A 88 6.16 -15.07 -6.36
N PHE A 89 5.78 -13.96 -5.73
CA PHE A 89 6.18 -13.62 -4.38
C PHE A 89 5.77 -14.72 -3.38
N CYS A 90 4.51 -15.15 -3.38
CA CYS A 90 4.04 -16.18 -2.45
C CYS A 90 4.80 -17.52 -2.61
N LEU A 91 5.05 -17.95 -3.86
CA LEU A 91 5.80 -19.18 -4.15
C LEU A 91 7.25 -19.10 -3.68
N LEU A 92 7.96 -18.00 -4.02
CA LEU A 92 9.34 -17.79 -3.58
C LEU A 92 9.43 -17.61 -2.08
N ASN A 93 8.50 -16.88 -1.46
CA ASN A 93 8.47 -16.70 -0.02
C ASN A 93 8.27 -18.02 0.73
N GLN A 94 7.43 -18.94 0.21
CA GLN A 94 7.27 -20.27 0.78
C GLN A 94 8.55 -21.11 0.62
N HIS A 95 9.24 -20.98 -0.52
CA HIS A 95 10.51 -21.66 -0.75
C HIS A 95 11.62 -21.16 0.19
N LEU A 96 11.77 -19.84 0.33
CA LEU A 96 12.78 -19.18 1.16
C LEU A 96 12.51 -19.36 2.66
N PHE A 97 11.23 -19.41 3.06
CA PHE A 97 10.80 -19.47 4.46
C PHE A 97 9.78 -20.60 4.70
N PRO A 98 10.15 -21.88 4.51
CA PRO A 98 9.22 -23.01 4.51
C PRO A 98 8.52 -23.26 5.86
N LYS A 99 9.10 -22.76 6.96
CA LYS A 99 8.52 -22.87 8.31
C LYS A 99 7.54 -21.74 8.62
N GLN A 100 7.49 -20.70 7.80
CA GLN A 100 6.61 -19.55 8.03
C GLN A 100 5.20 -19.86 7.53
N LYS A 101 4.22 -19.74 8.42
CA LYS A 101 2.81 -19.85 8.04
C LYS A 101 2.36 -18.61 7.27
N SER A 102 1.43 -18.78 6.34
CA SER A 102 0.80 -17.65 5.66
C SER A 102 0.09 -16.75 6.66
N LYS A 103 0.29 -15.45 6.54
CA LYS A 103 -0.37 -14.44 7.38
C LYS A 103 -1.75 -14.11 6.80
N PRO A 104 -2.75 -13.75 7.62
CA PRO A 104 -4.03 -13.26 7.12
C PRO A 104 -3.90 -12.10 6.13
N SER A 105 -2.91 -11.22 6.34
CA SER A 105 -2.58 -10.14 5.41
C SER A 105 -2.29 -10.63 3.99
N ASN A 106 -1.64 -11.79 3.85
CA ASN A 106 -1.32 -12.35 2.55
C ASN A 106 -2.59 -12.87 1.86
N HIS A 107 -3.51 -13.46 2.62
CA HIS A 107 -4.81 -13.86 2.09
C HIS A 107 -5.65 -12.67 1.62
N PHE A 108 -5.63 -11.55 2.35
CA PHE A 108 -6.32 -10.33 1.89
C PHE A 108 -5.70 -9.78 0.60
N ALA A 109 -4.39 -9.87 0.45
CA ALA A 109 -3.72 -9.44 -0.77
C ALA A 109 -4.05 -10.31 -1.99
N ASP A 110 -4.40 -11.59 -1.81
CA ASP A 110 -4.90 -12.45 -2.91
C ASP A 110 -6.18 -11.88 -3.56
N HIS A 111 -6.99 -11.11 -2.81
CA HIS A 111 -8.24 -10.52 -3.29
C HIS A 111 -8.06 -9.13 -3.91
N ILE A 112 -6.87 -8.52 -3.83
CA ILE A 112 -6.62 -7.17 -4.34
C ILE A 112 -6.95 -7.03 -5.85
N PRO A 113 -6.59 -7.99 -6.73
CA PRO A 113 -6.96 -7.91 -8.15
C PRO A 113 -8.47 -7.87 -8.37
N GLU A 114 -9.24 -8.65 -7.61
CA GLU A 114 -10.70 -8.63 -7.67
C GLU A 114 -11.23 -7.27 -7.21
N LEU A 115 -10.66 -6.72 -6.14
CA LEU A 115 -11.03 -5.39 -5.65
C LEU A 115 -10.76 -4.30 -6.69
N PHE A 116 -9.63 -4.36 -7.41
CA PHE A 116 -9.33 -3.43 -8.50
C PHE A 116 -10.36 -3.45 -9.62
N GLN A 117 -10.85 -4.63 -9.99
CA GLN A 117 -11.85 -4.77 -11.06
C GLN A 117 -13.21 -4.21 -10.66
N HIS A 118 -13.60 -4.37 -9.40
CA HIS A 118 -14.92 -3.96 -8.93
C HIS A 118 -14.97 -2.51 -8.45
N TRP A 119 -13.93 -2.06 -7.75
CA TRP A 119 -13.91 -0.78 -7.02
C TRP A 119 -12.88 0.21 -7.56
N GLY A 120 -12.00 -0.25 -8.47
CA GLY A 120 -10.87 0.54 -8.93
C GLY A 120 -9.70 0.53 -7.94
N PRO A 121 -8.73 1.44 -8.12
CA PRO A 121 -7.50 1.46 -7.34
C PRO A 121 -7.75 1.68 -5.84
N ALA A 122 -6.91 1.07 -5.01
CA ALA A 122 -7.08 1.09 -3.55
C ALA A 122 -7.15 2.52 -2.98
N GLN A 123 -6.42 3.48 -3.56
CA GLN A 123 -6.45 4.89 -3.14
C GLN A 123 -7.84 5.54 -3.28
N ALA A 124 -8.65 5.09 -4.24
CA ALA A 124 -10.01 5.58 -4.45
C ALA A 124 -11.04 4.93 -3.52
N SER A 125 -10.74 3.70 -3.06
CA SER A 125 -11.59 2.92 -2.15
C SER A 125 -11.09 2.91 -0.71
N ASP A 126 -10.03 3.66 -0.39
CA ASP A 126 -9.38 3.58 0.91
C ASP A 126 -10.28 4.13 2.03
N THR A 127 -10.26 3.43 3.15
CA THR A 127 -10.98 3.76 4.38
C THR A 127 -10.63 5.17 4.87
N TRP A 128 -9.46 5.70 4.52
CA TRP A 128 -9.06 7.07 4.85
C TRP A 128 -10.10 8.11 4.42
N GLY A 129 -10.66 7.99 3.20
CA GLY A 129 -11.70 8.89 2.73
C GLY A 129 -12.94 8.85 3.63
N TYR A 130 -13.30 7.64 4.07
CA TYR A 130 -14.40 7.42 5.00
C TYR A 130 -14.09 7.87 6.43
N GLU A 131 -12.86 7.71 6.93
CA GLU A 131 -12.44 8.20 8.25
C GLU A 131 -12.45 9.73 8.29
N SER A 132 -11.98 10.38 7.23
CA SER A 132 -12.05 11.83 7.06
C SER A 132 -13.51 12.31 7.06
N LEU A 133 -14.37 11.63 6.31
CA LEU A 133 -15.80 11.92 6.25
C LEU A 133 -16.50 11.66 7.59
N THR A 134 -16.13 10.59 8.29
CA THR A 134 -16.63 10.25 9.64
C THR A 134 -16.20 11.31 10.65
N GLY A 135 -14.96 11.82 10.56
CA GLY A 135 -14.50 12.94 11.38
C GLY A 135 -15.26 14.24 11.10
N VAL A 136 -15.64 14.48 9.84
CA VAL A 136 -16.51 15.60 9.47
C VAL A 136 -17.92 15.39 10.05
N PHE A 137 -18.52 14.20 9.90
CA PHE A 137 -19.83 13.89 10.48
C PHE A 137 -19.85 13.95 12.00
N ALA A 138 -18.79 13.50 12.68
CA ALA A 138 -18.64 13.60 14.13
C ALA A 138 -18.57 15.06 14.61
N LYS A 139 -18.07 15.97 13.76
CA LYS A 139 -18.01 17.41 14.03
C LYS A 139 -19.28 18.15 13.63
N MET A 140 -20.19 17.54 12.86
CA MET A 140 -21.50 18.15 12.57
C MET A 140 -22.38 18.10 13.83
N PRO A 141 -22.73 19.25 14.45
CA PRO A 141 -23.38 19.27 15.76
C PRO A 141 -24.87 18.90 15.73
N THR A 142 -25.37 18.34 14.63
CA THR A 142 -26.82 18.16 14.41
C THR A 142 -27.12 16.80 13.77
N ASN A 143 -27.26 15.77 14.60
CA ASN A 143 -28.11 14.61 14.31
C ASN A 143 -29.55 15.10 14.02
N ASN A 144 -29.88 15.39 12.76
CA ASN A 144 -31.22 15.77 12.30
C ASN A 144 -31.90 16.97 13.01
N LYS A 145 -31.14 17.88 13.65
CA LYS A 145 -31.71 19.07 14.32
C LYS A 145 -31.81 20.32 13.44
N ILE A 146 -31.70 20.18 12.12
CA ILE A 146 -31.94 21.31 11.18
C ILE A 146 -33.33 21.92 11.40
N CYS A 147 -34.37 21.09 11.58
CA CYS A 147 -35.73 21.58 11.86
C CYS A 147 -35.85 22.29 13.21
N THR A 148 -35.07 21.92 14.22
CA THR A 148 -35.12 22.56 15.56
C THR A 148 -34.48 23.95 15.57
N LEU A 149 -33.51 24.20 14.69
CA LEU A 149 -32.86 25.50 14.52
C LEU A 149 -33.70 26.47 13.69
N ILE A 150 -34.43 25.96 12.69
CA ILE A 150 -35.40 26.74 11.91
C ILE A 150 -36.56 27.22 12.81
N ASN A 151 -36.99 26.40 13.76
CA ASN A 151 -38.08 26.76 14.68
C ASN A 151 -37.68 27.77 15.78
N LYS A 152 -36.37 27.97 16.01
CA LYS A 152 -35.84 28.93 17.00
C LYS A 152 -35.41 30.28 16.43
N ARG A 153 -35.24 30.39 15.12
CA ARG A 153 -35.03 31.68 14.44
C ARG A 153 -36.35 32.09 13.81
N ASN A 154 -37.05 32.98 14.52
CA ASN A 154 -38.19 33.74 14.03
C ASN A 154 -38.10 33.97 12.52
N ILE A 155 -39.14 33.53 11.81
CA ILE A 155 -39.36 33.63 10.35
C ILE A 155 -39.21 35.07 9.80
N PHE A 156 -39.11 36.09 10.65
CA PHE A 156 -38.96 37.49 10.25
C PHE A 156 -37.56 37.90 9.75
N THR A 157 -36.49 37.12 9.97
CA THR A 157 -35.14 37.53 9.53
C THR A 157 -34.80 37.14 8.09
N LEU A 158 -35.57 36.24 7.46
CA LEU A 158 -35.29 35.77 6.09
C LEU A 158 -35.88 36.67 4.99
N ILE A 159 -36.84 37.55 5.31
CA ILE A 159 -37.40 38.51 4.34
C ILE A 159 -36.43 39.68 4.05
N LYS A 160 -35.46 39.95 4.94
CA LYS A 160 -34.53 41.08 4.78
C LYS A 160 -33.38 40.83 3.77
N TYR A 161 -33.22 39.60 3.27
CA TYR A 161 -32.17 39.24 2.31
C TYR A 161 -32.72 38.87 0.92
N MET A 162 -33.99 39.16 0.64
CA MET A 162 -34.62 38.94 -0.67
C MET A 162 -35.30 40.20 -1.23
N ASN A 163 -34.67 41.37 -1.07
CA ASN A 163 -34.84 42.54 -1.93
C ASN A 163 -33.48 43.19 -2.16
#